data_AF-A0A5C7HRW7-F1
#
_entry.id   AF-A0A5C7HRW7-F1
#
_cell.length_a   1.000
_cell.length_b   1.000
_cell.length_c   1.000
_cell.angle_alpha   90.00
_cell.angle_beta   90.00
_cell.angle_gamma   90.00
#
_symmetry.space_group_name_H-M   'P 1'
#
loop_
_entity.id
_entity.type
_entity.pdbx_description
1 polymer ?
#
loop_
_entity_poly.entity_id
_entity_poly.type
_entity_poly.pdbx_seq_one_letter_code
_entity_poly.pdbx_strand_id
1 'polypeptide(L)'
;MYNGNMVEVEVEVEVEVVVVEEVQEEAPLILGLEPTAIIDYIARVDWSLLDGIIIGERGGSIDVSIEELEHILREIESYNVLKMAGGSVSNTIRGLSAGFGVSCGLLGAYGDDEQGRLYVANMSSSGVDVSRLKAKKGPTGRCVVLVEASSGSRTPRPCFSDVATLQAEELNREVFKGSKWLVVRFGIYSLEITKAAINIAKQEGVSVSMDLASFETVRDYRQSLVELLESGDIDLCFGNEDEARELVRDHDQDHDPIPGDALEFLGEKCKWAVVTLGPNGCMAKHGGETVKVAATGDGKVIDTTGAGDLFMSGFLYGLVKGLSLEECCKVGSCSGGSVVRSLGAQVTPENWHWMAQQMQIQALPLPPTGTV
;
A
#
# COMPACT_ATOMS: atom_id res chain seq x y z
N MET A 1 56.25 60.80 36.33
CA MET A 1 55.39 59.97 37.19
C MET A 1 54.23 59.49 36.34
N TYR A 2 54.32 58.26 35.85
CA TYR A 2 53.27 57.24 35.77
C TYR A 2 53.71 56.19 34.73
N ASN A 3 54.17 55.05 35.27
CA ASN A 3 54.36 53.80 34.54
C ASN A 3 52.98 53.31 34.08
N GLY A 4 52.80 53.11 32.77
CA GLY A 4 51.63 52.44 32.22
C GLY A 4 52.01 51.03 31.80
N ASN A 5 51.75 50.05 32.67
CA ASN A 5 51.84 48.63 32.36
C ASN A 5 50.84 48.27 31.26
N MET A 6 51.31 47.61 30.20
CA MET A 6 50.44 46.85 29.31
C MET A 6 49.91 45.63 30.07
N VAL A 7 48.60 45.51 30.16
CA VAL A 7 47.90 44.29 30.61
C VAL A 7 47.33 43.66 29.35
N GLU A 8 47.89 42.53 28.95
CA GLU A 8 47.24 41.63 27.99
C GLU A 8 46.03 41.01 28.68
N VAL A 9 44.85 41.20 28.10
CA VAL A 9 43.62 40.54 28.52
C VAL A 9 43.42 39.38 27.55
N GLU A 10 43.78 38.17 27.98
CA GLU A 10 43.36 36.93 27.31
C GLU A 10 41.86 36.76 27.53
N VAL A 11 41.09 36.74 26.45
CA VAL A 11 39.67 36.40 26.47
C VAL A 11 39.58 34.91 26.16
N GLU A 12 39.43 34.08 27.20
CA GLU A 12 39.05 32.68 27.03
C GLU A 12 37.61 32.62 26.53
N VAL A 13 37.43 32.13 25.31
CA VAL A 13 36.11 31.81 24.75
C VAL A 13 35.82 30.36 25.12
N GLU A 14 35.02 30.14 26.16
CA GLU A 14 34.45 28.83 26.45
C GLU A 14 33.47 28.46 25.31
N VAL A 15 33.86 27.47 24.51
CA VAL A 15 32.98 26.86 23.51
C VAL A 15 32.16 25.80 24.25
N GLU A 16 30.93 26.15 24.62
CA GLU A 16 29.93 25.17 25.06
C GLU A 16 29.64 24.22 23.88
N VAL A 17 30.18 23.01 23.96
CA VAL A 17 29.79 21.92 23.08
C VAL A 17 28.40 21.48 23.50
N VAL A 18 27.38 22.02 22.83
CA VAL A 18 26.02 21.49 22.91
C VAL A 18 26.07 20.09 22.32
N VAL A 19 26.08 19.08 23.18
CA VAL A 19 25.80 17.70 22.79
C VAL A 19 24.36 17.69 22.31
N VAL A 20 24.18 17.71 20.99
CA VAL A 20 22.89 17.43 20.38
C VAL A 20 22.60 15.98 20.71
N GLU A 21 21.67 15.72 21.63
CA GLU A 21 21.14 14.38 21.82
C GLU A 21 20.67 13.90 20.44
N GLU A 22 21.26 12.81 19.94
CA GLU A 22 20.71 12.09 18.79
C GLU A 22 19.27 11.76 19.16
N VAL A 23 18.31 12.46 18.53
CA VAL A 23 16.90 12.08 18.59
C VAL A 23 16.86 10.70 17.97
N GLN A 24 16.76 9.67 18.80
CA GLN A 24 16.58 8.31 18.38
C GLN A 24 15.26 8.28 17.62
N GLU A 25 15.30 8.29 16.28
CA GLU A 25 14.09 8.26 15.46
C GLU A 25 13.26 7.05 15.88
N GLU A 26 12.07 7.32 16.44
CA GLU A 26 11.17 6.26 16.88
C GLU A 26 10.81 5.38 15.69
N ALA A 27 10.90 4.06 15.87
CA ALA A 27 10.59 3.11 14.82
C ALA A 27 9.17 3.35 14.27
N PRO A 28 8.94 3.17 12.95
CA PRO A 28 7.63 3.36 12.37
C PRO A 28 6.58 2.48 13.05
N LEU A 29 5.39 3.04 13.32
CA LEU A 29 4.29 2.29 13.93
C LEU A 29 3.85 1.15 13.00
N ILE A 30 3.76 1.43 11.70
CA ILE A 30 3.37 0.49 10.65
C ILE A 30 4.49 0.38 9.62
N LEU A 31 4.92 -0.85 9.32
CA LEU A 31 5.85 -1.15 8.23
C LEU A 31 5.08 -1.74 7.05
N GLY A 32 5.48 -1.39 5.84
CA GLY A 32 5.08 -2.12 4.63
C GLY A 32 6.25 -2.90 4.05
N LEU A 33 6.02 -4.14 3.66
CA LEU A 33 6.95 -4.90 2.83
C LEU A 33 6.57 -4.75 1.36
N GLU A 34 7.33 -3.93 0.63
CA GLU A 34 7.30 -3.84 -0.82
C GLU A 34 8.66 -4.36 -1.34
N PRO A 35 8.81 -5.66 -1.60
CA PRO A 35 10.12 -6.26 -1.90
C PRO A 35 10.86 -5.57 -3.06
N THR A 36 10.10 -5.05 -4.02
CA THR A 36 10.57 -4.35 -5.20
C THR A 36 9.80 -3.05 -5.33
N ALA A 37 10.50 -1.91 -5.32
CA ALA A 37 9.91 -0.62 -5.64
C ALA A 37 9.39 -0.61 -7.09
N ILE A 38 8.22 0.00 -7.30
CA ILE A 38 7.54 0.05 -8.60
C ILE A 38 7.17 1.50 -8.92
N ILE A 39 7.43 1.93 -10.16
CA ILE A 39 6.86 3.17 -10.72
C ILE A 39 5.66 2.82 -11.59
N ASP A 40 4.51 3.40 -11.26
CA ASP A 40 3.30 3.32 -12.08
C ASP A 40 3.35 4.39 -13.19
N TYR A 41 3.03 3.97 -14.41
CA TYR A 41 2.83 4.77 -15.60
C TYR A 41 1.34 4.73 -15.93
N ILE A 42 0.62 5.76 -15.51
CA ILE A 42 -0.84 5.76 -15.48
C ILE A 42 -1.36 6.59 -16.64
N ALA A 43 -2.15 5.96 -17.51
CA ALA A 43 -2.75 6.61 -18.66
C ALA A 43 -4.25 6.32 -18.72
N ARG A 44 -5.03 7.39 -18.92
CA ARG A 44 -6.46 7.27 -19.18
C ARG A 44 -6.69 7.09 -20.67
N VAL A 45 -7.21 5.93 -21.06
CA VAL A 45 -7.31 5.47 -22.45
C VAL A 45 -8.73 5.01 -22.76
N ASP A 46 -9.06 4.87 -24.05
CA ASP A 46 -10.29 4.20 -24.49
C ASP A 46 -10.04 2.70 -24.66
N TRP A 47 -10.95 1.87 -24.16
CA TRP A 47 -10.88 0.42 -24.21
C TRP A 47 -10.70 -0.18 -25.60
N SER A 48 -11.12 0.49 -26.67
CA SER A 48 -10.91 0.03 -28.05
C SER A 48 -9.43 -0.06 -28.43
N LEU A 49 -8.55 0.68 -27.76
CA LEU A 49 -7.09 0.53 -27.92
C LEU A 49 -6.57 -0.71 -27.20
N LEU A 50 -7.25 -1.16 -26.15
CA LEU A 50 -6.82 -2.30 -25.35
C LEU A 50 -7.03 -3.63 -26.09
N ASP A 51 -7.99 -3.69 -27.01
CA ASP A 51 -8.35 -4.90 -27.77
C ASP A 51 -7.24 -5.43 -28.71
N GLY A 52 -6.19 -4.63 -28.95
CA GLY A 52 -5.01 -5.06 -29.73
C GLY A 52 -3.67 -4.99 -28.98
N ILE A 53 -3.64 -4.41 -27.77
CA ILE A 53 -2.40 -4.05 -27.05
C ILE A 53 -2.30 -4.75 -25.69
N ILE A 54 -3.43 -4.98 -25.01
CA ILE A 54 -3.42 -5.58 -23.67
C ILE A 54 -3.51 -7.09 -23.75
N ILE A 55 -2.54 -7.73 -23.10
CA ILE A 55 -2.55 -9.16 -22.81
C ILE A 55 -3.36 -9.39 -21.54
N GLY A 56 -4.20 -10.43 -21.55
CA GLY A 56 -4.90 -10.91 -20.36
C GLY A 56 -6.19 -10.18 -20.00
N GLU A 57 -6.76 -10.52 -18.86
CA GLU A 57 -8.09 -10.09 -18.44
C GLU A 57 -8.12 -8.60 -18.03
N ARG A 58 -9.23 -7.92 -18.36
CA ARG A 58 -9.44 -6.52 -17.98
C ARG A 58 -9.77 -6.43 -16.49
N GLY A 59 -9.37 -5.34 -15.84
CA GLY A 59 -9.59 -5.16 -14.39
C GLY A 59 -8.59 -5.90 -13.52
N GLY A 60 -7.94 -6.94 -14.05
CA GLY A 60 -6.94 -7.73 -13.36
C GLY A 60 -5.51 -7.29 -13.65
N SER A 61 -4.55 -7.99 -13.04
CA SER A 61 -3.14 -7.62 -13.03
C SER A 61 -2.26 -8.81 -13.41
N ILE A 62 -1.58 -8.70 -14.55
CA ILE A 62 -0.74 -9.76 -15.11
C ILE A 62 0.65 -9.19 -15.38
N ASP A 63 1.68 -9.92 -14.95
CA ASP A 63 3.07 -9.61 -15.24
C ASP A 63 3.35 -9.70 -16.74
N VAL A 64 4.07 -8.72 -17.28
CA VAL A 64 4.45 -8.63 -18.69
C VAL A 64 5.96 -8.59 -18.84
N SER A 65 6.44 -9.10 -19.98
CA SER A 65 7.84 -8.99 -20.37
C SER A 65 8.25 -7.53 -20.57
N ILE A 66 9.56 -7.30 -20.56
CA ILE A 66 10.13 -5.98 -20.84
C ILE A 66 9.75 -5.48 -22.25
N GLU A 67 9.71 -6.37 -23.24
CA GLU A 67 9.34 -6.03 -24.62
C GLU A 67 7.88 -5.58 -24.72
N GLU A 68 6.98 -6.28 -24.02
CA GLU A 68 5.55 -5.95 -23.95
C GLU A 68 5.32 -4.63 -23.21
N LEU A 69 5.98 -4.42 -22.06
CA LEU A 69 5.91 -3.16 -21.32
C LEU A 69 6.33 -1.98 -22.20
N GLU A 70 7.48 -2.10 -22.87
CA GLU A 70 7.99 -1.06 -23.77
C GLU A 70 7.08 -0.85 -24.99
N HIS A 71 6.41 -1.90 -25.48
CA HIS A 71 5.41 -1.75 -26.53
C HIS A 71 4.21 -0.94 -26.03
N ILE A 72 3.63 -1.30 -24.89
CA ILE A 72 2.49 -0.58 -24.31
C ILE A 72 2.86 0.89 -24.07
N LEU A 73 4.05 1.16 -23.51
CA LEU A 73 4.53 2.53 -23.27
C LEU A 73 4.62 3.38 -24.55
N ARG A 74 5.05 2.78 -25.67
CA ARG A 74 5.07 3.47 -26.98
C ARG A 74 3.66 3.80 -27.48
N GLU A 75 2.73 2.86 -27.35
CA GLU A 75 1.35 3.07 -27.81
C GLU A 75 0.64 4.18 -27.01
N ILE A 76 0.98 4.33 -25.73
CA ILE A 76 0.42 5.38 -24.87
C ILE A 76 1.25 6.68 -24.84
N GLU A 77 2.31 6.79 -25.65
CA GLU A 77 3.21 7.97 -25.63
C GLU A 77 2.45 9.28 -25.99
N SER A 78 1.42 9.18 -26.83
CA SER A 78 0.58 10.32 -27.20
C SER A 78 -0.41 10.76 -26.10
N TYR A 79 -0.55 9.97 -25.04
CA TYR A 79 -1.43 10.24 -23.91
C TYR A 79 -0.71 11.05 -22.83
N ASN A 80 -1.50 11.67 -21.96
CA ASN A 80 -0.97 12.25 -20.74
C ASN A 80 -0.67 11.13 -19.74
N VAL A 81 0.59 10.70 -19.65
CA VAL A 81 1.04 9.64 -18.75
C VAL A 81 1.53 10.25 -17.43
N LEU A 82 0.81 9.94 -16.35
CA LEU A 82 1.26 10.25 -14.99
C LEU A 82 2.28 9.20 -14.53
N LYS A 83 3.41 9.65 -13.97
CA LYS A 83 4.43 8.77 -13.39
C LYS A 83 4.53 9.02 -11.88
N MET A 84 4.41 7.96 -11.07
CA MET A 84 4.49 8.06 -9.61
C MET A 84 4.90 6.74 -8.97
N ALA A 85 5.27 6.76 -7.68
CA ALA A 85 5.49 5.51 -6.94
C ALA A 85 4.18 4.72 -6.86
N GLY A 86 4.22 3.48 -7.35
CA GLY A 86 3.14 2.50 -7.28
C GLY A 86 3.44 1.42 -6.27
N GLY A 87 2.81 0.26 -6.46
CA GLY A 87 2.86 -0.87 -5.53
C GLY A 87 1.76 -0.78 -4.48
N SER A 88 0.99 -1.84 -4.30
CA SER A 88 -0.20 -1.82 -3.43
C SER A 88 0.15 -1.59 -1.96
N VAL A 89 1.25 -2.20 -1.48
CA VAL A 89 1.74 -1.97 -0.11
C VAL A 89 2.21 -0.53 0.03
N SER A 90 2.98 -0.04 -0.95
CA SER A 90 3.46 1.34 -0.98
C SER A 90 2.32 2.37 -0.98
N ASN A 91 1.27 2.13 -1.77
CA ASN A 91 0.07 2.96 -1.82
C ASN A 91 -0.65 2.97 -0.46
N THR A 92 -0.78 1.81 0.19
CA THR A 92 -1.37 1.70 1.53
C THR A 92 -0.56 2.47 2.57
N ILE A 93 0.77 2.33 2.54
CA ILE A 93 1.66 3.05 3.46
C ILE A 93 1.64 4.56 3.21
N ARG A 94 1.59 4.99 1.94
CA ARG A 94 1.39 6.41 1.58
C ARG A 94 0.06 6.93 2.10
N GLY A 95 -1.03 6.17 1.95
CA GLY A 95 -2.35 6.51 2.44
C GLY A 95 -2.39 6.72 3.95
N LEU A 96 -1.77 5.80 4.71
CA LEU A 96 -1.63 5.90 6.17
C LEU A 96 -0.80 7.11 6.60
N SER A 97 0.35 7.33 5.95
CA SER A 97 1.26 8.41 6.32
C SER A 97 0.72 9.78 5.93
N ALA A 98 0.53 10.03 4.63
CA ALA A 98 0.06 11.31 4.13
C ALA A 98 -1.39 11.58 4.51
N GLY A 99 -2.28 10.58 4.38
CA GLY A 99 -3.71 10.76 4.60
C GLY A 99 -4.14 10.77 6.06
N PHE A 100 -3.47 10.01 6.92
CA PHE A 100 -3.88 9.82 8.31
C PHE A 100 -2.85 10.28 9.35
N GLY A 101 -1.65 10.67 8.93
CA GLY A 101 -0.57 11.11 9.82
C GLY A 101 -0.01 9.98 10.68
N VAL A 102 -0.16 8.72 10.22
CA VAL A 102 0.38 7.55 10.93
C VAL A 102 1.86 7.44 10.62
N SER A 103 2.69 7.21 11.65
CA SER A 103 4.12 6.94 11.46
C SER A 103 4.29 5.62 10.69
N CYS A 104 4.80 5.69 9.47
CA CYS A 104 4.94 4.52 8.60
C CYS A 104 6.30 4.49 7.91
N GLY A 105 6.77 3.28 7.60
CA GLY A 105 8.01 3.05 6.87
C GLY A 105 7.92 1.88 5.90
N LEU A 106 8.88 1.80 4.98
CA LEU A 106 8.94 0.75 3.97
C LEU A 106 10.19 -0.13 4.08
N LEU A 107 9.99 -1.43 3.96
CA LEU A 107 11.00 -2.44 3.73
C LEU A 107 10.95 -2.84 2.26
N GLY A 108 12.08 -2.77 1.56
CA GLY A 108 12.11 -3.06 0.14
C GLY A 108 13.44 -2.75 -0.51
N ALA A 109 13.51 -2.92 -1.83
CA ALA A 109 14.64 -2.51 -2.64
C ALA A 109 14.20 -1.67 -3.83
N TYR A 110 15.09 -0.80 -4.29
CA TYR A 110 14.94 -0.02 -5.52
C TYR A 110 16.23 -0.10 -6.34
N GLY A 111 16.10 0.10 -7.65
CA GLY A 111 17.22 0.10 -8.58
C GLY A 111 18.10 1.33 -8.44
N ASP A 112 19.35 1.24 -8.88
CA ASP A 112 20.28 2.37 -8.95
C ASP A 112 20.02 3.31 -10.15
N ASP A 113 18.76 3.40 -10.57
CA ASP A 113 18.27 4.12 -11.74
C ASP A 113 17.47 5.39 -11.38
N GLU A 114 16.99 6.09 -12.40
CA GLU A 114 16.16 7.29 -12.21
C GLU A 114 14.81 6.95 -11.57
N GLN A 115 14.27 5.78 -11.87
CA GLN A 115 12.97 5.33 -11.37
C GLN A 115 13.03 5.04 -9.87
N GLY A 116 14.13 4.48 -9.38
CA GLY A 116 14.37 4.26 -7.96
C GLY A 116 14.50 5.56 -7.19
N ARG A 117 15.22 6.55 -7.75
CA ARG A 117 15.28 7.91 -7.17
C ARG A 117 13.92 8.57 -7.12
N LEU A 118 13.12 8.45 -8.18
CA LEU A 118 11.75 8.95 -8.23
C LEU A 118 10.87 8.29 -7.15
N TYR A 119 10.98 6.97 -6.99
CA TYR A 119 10.21 6.21 -6.00
C TYR A 119 10.51 6.70 -4.58
N VAL A 120 11.81 6.76 -4.21
CA VAL A 120 12.25 7.22 -2.89
C VAL A 120 11.80 8.66 -2.63
N ALA A 121 11.96 9.56 -3.60
CA ALA A 121 11.53 10.95 -3.47
C ALA A 121 10.01 11.07 -3.27
N ASN A 122 9.21 10.32 -4.04
CA ASN A 122 7.76 10.34 -3.94
C ASN A 122 7.27 9.83 -2.56
N MET A 123 7.79 8.69 -2.10
CA MET A 123 7.43 8.12 -0.81
C MET A 123 7.89 8.99 0.37
N SER A 124 9.13 9.50 0.33
CA SER A 124 9.64 10.41 1.35
C SER A 124 8.85 11.73 1.42
N SER A 125 8.49 12.31 0.27
CA SER A 125 7.64 13.52 0.22
C SER A 125 6.23 13.30 0.79
N SER A 126 5.79 12.04 0.89
CA SER A 126 4.52 11.65 1.48
C SER A 126 4.63 11.36 2.99
N GLY A 127 5.77 11.65 3.63
CA GLY A 127 6.00 11.43 5.06
C GLY A 127 6.39 9.99 5.44
N VAL A 128 6.67 9.13 4.45
CA VAL A 128 7.04 7.73 4.69
C VAL A 128 8.53 7.64 5.02
N ASP A 129 8.87 6.91 6.08
CA ASP A 129 10.25 6.54 6.41
C ASP A 129 10.80 5.56 5.36
N VAL A 130 11.74 6.05 4.55
CA VAL A 130 12.42 5.31 3.48
C VAL A 130 13.82 4.84 3.86
N SER A 131 14.26 5.05 5.11
CA SER A 131 15.61 4.70 5.59
C SER A 131 15.92 3.20 5.51
N ARG A 132 14.88 2.36 5.47
CA ARG A 132 14.98 0.89 5.38
C ARG A 132 14.86 0.34 3.95
N LEU A 133 14.71 1.21 2.94
CA LEU A 133 14.80 0.83 1.54
C LEU A 133 16.26 0.64 1.12
N LYS A 134 16.54 -0.42 0.37
CA LYS A 134 17.90 -0.71 -0.13
C LYS A 134 18.05 -0.35 -1.60
N ALA A 135 19.03 0.51 -1.91
CA ALA A 135 19.50 0.66 -3.27
C ALA A 135 20.23 -0.61 -3.71
N LYS A 136 19.88 -1.18 -4.85
CA LYS A 136 20.53 -2.35 -5.44
C LYS A 136 20.83 -2.10 -6.91
N LYS A 137 21.79 -2.83 -7.46
CA LYS A 137 22.07 -2.83 -8.90
C LYS A 137 20.90 -3.44 -9.65
N GLY A 138 20.53 -2.82 -10.77
CA GLY A 138 19.46 -3.29 -11.65
C GLY A 138 18.30 -2.30 -11.72
N PRO A 139 17.32 -2.53 -12.60
CA PRO A 139 16.18 -1.64 -12.78
C PRO A 139 15.23 -1.65 -11.58
N THR A 140 14.59 -0.51 -11.33
CA THR A 140 13.38 -0.43 -10.51
C THR A 140 12.19 -0.99 -11.29
N GLY A 141 11.26 -1.64 -10.60
CA GLY A 141 10.05 -2.18 -11.22
C GLY A 141 9.21 -1.09 -11.90
N ARG A 142 8.50 -1.47 -12.95
CA ARG A 142 7.61 -0.57 -13.69
C ARG A 142 6.28 -1.24 -13.93
N CYS A 143 5.21 -0.48 -13.86
CA CYS A 143 3.87 -0.96 -14.13
C CYS A 143 3.15 0.05 -15.03
N VAL A 144 2.58 -0.41 -16.14
CA VAL A 144 1.65 0.44 -16.89
C VAL A 144 0.25 0.20 -16.33
N VAL A 145 -0.43 1.28 -15.94
CA VAL A 145 -1.79 1.24 -15.42
C VAL A 145 -2.71 1.93 -16.42
N LEU A 146 -3.50 1.12 -17.11
CA LEU A 146 -4.42 1.59 -18.15
C LEU A 146 -5.80 1.79 -17.53
N VAL A 147 -6.23 3.04 -17.46
CA VAL A 147 -7.47 3.46 -16.83
C VAL A 147 -8.51 3.72 -17.90
N GLU A 148 -9.64 3.03 -17.81
CA GLU A 148 -10.72 3.20 -18.77
C GLU A 148 -11.36 4.57 -18.67
N ALA A 149 -11.47 5.28 -19.79
CA ALA A 149 -12.06 6.61 -19.82
C ALA A 149 -13.52 6.63 -19.33
N SER A 150 -14.32 5.61 -19.69
CA SER A 150 -15.76 5.58 -19.37
C SER A 150 -16.10 5.14 -17.95
N SER A 151 -15.38 4.17 -17.39
CA SER A 151 -15.68 3.56 -16.09
C SER A 151 -14.69 3.92 -14.99
N GLY A 152 -13.49 4.38 -15.35
CA GLY A 152 -12.37 4.53 -14.43
C GLY A 152 -11.74 3.21 -13.97
N SER A 153 -12.20 2.06 -14.49
CA SER A 153 -11.60 0.77 -14.14
C SER A 153 -10.16 0.68 -14.64
N ARG A 154 -9.26 0.19 -13.79
CA ARG A 154 -7.82 0.05 -14.09
C ARG A 154 -7.44 -1.36 -14.50
N THR A 155 -6.45 -1.47 -15.39
CA THR A 155 -5.84 -2.74 -15.80
C THR A 155 -4.31 -2.62 -15.68
N PRO A 156 -3.71 -3.03 -14.55
CA PRO A 156 -2.26 -2.95 -14.32
C PRO A 156 -1.47 -4.02 -15.08
N ARG A 157 -0.32 -3.65 -15.63
CA ARG A 157 0.64 -4.55 -16.28
C ARG A 157 2.03 -4.30 -15.69
N PRO A 158 2.34 -4.89 -14.53
CA PRO A 158 3.67 -4.81 -13.94
C PRO A 158 4.69 -5.57 -14.78
N CYS A 159 5.95 -5.18 -14.69
CA CYS A 159 7.08 -5.89 -15.25
C CYS A 159 8.14 -6.08 -14.16
N PHE A 160 8.40 -7.35 -13.82
CA PHE A 160 9.35 -7.73 -12.78
C PHE A 160 10.66 -8.33 -13.33
N SER A 161 10.96 -8.16 -14.62
CA SER A 161 12.18 -8.68 -15.24
C SER A 161 13.45 -8.02 -14.68
N ASP A 162 14.33 -8.81 -14.07
CA ASP A 162 15.63 -8.42 -13.50
C ASP A 162 15.60 -7.26 -12.49
N VAL A 163 14.45 -7.01 -11.88
CA VAL A 163 14.24 -5.88 -10.99
C VAL A 163 15.02 -6.01 -9.68
N ALA A 164 15.43 -4.87 -9.14
CA ALA A 164 16.05 -4.78 -7.83
C ALA A 164 15.07 -5.22 -6.72
N THR A 165 15.35 -6.36 -6.10
CA THR A 165 14.45 -7.00 -5.12
C THR A 165 15.16 -7.29 -3.81
N LEU A 166 14.53 -6.94 -2.69
CA LEU A 166 14.98 -7.32 -1.35
C LEU A 166 14.87 -8.84 -1.18
N GLN A 167 15.91 -9.48 -0.64
CA GLN A 167 15.94 -10.93 -0.42
C GLN A 167 15.61 -11.31 1.03
N ALA A 168 15.18 -12.55 1.26
CA ALA A 168 14.77 -13.01 2.59
C ALA A 168 15.90 -12.93 3.63
N GLU A 169 17.13 -13.27 3.23
CA GLU A 169 18.33 -13.26 4.08
C GLU A 169 18.75 -11.86 4.51
N GLU A 170 18.21 -10.84 3.84
CA GLU A 170 18.48 -9.44 4.13
C GLU A 170 17.60 -8.88 5.25
N LEU A 171 16.60 -9.63 5.70
CA LEU A 171 15.73 -9.29 6.81
C LEU A 171 16.32 -9.77 8.14
N ASN A 172 16.20 -8.95 9.17
CA ASN A 172 16.57 -9.31 10.54
C ASN A 172 15.55 -8.72 11.52
N ARG A 173 15.57 -9.19 12.77
CA ARG A 173 14.60 -8.79 13.81
C ARG A 173 14.62 -7.29 14.13
N GLU A 174 15.77 -6.64 14.06
CA GLU A 174 15.90 -5.23 14.45
C GLU A 174 15.07 -4.30 13.56
N VAL A 175 14.81 -4.66 12.29
CA VAL A 175 14.00 -3.80 11.41
C VAL A 175 12.53 -3.72 11.82
N PHE A 176 12.03 -4.70 12.58
CA PHE A 176 10.63 -4.78 13.05
C PHE A 176 10.43 -4.26 14.48
N LYS A 177 11.53 -4.01 15.19
CA LYS A 177 11.49 -3.64 16.61
C LYS A 177 10.80 -2.30 16.81
N GLY A 178 9.82 -2.26 17.70
CA GLY A 178 9.04 -1.06 18.01
C GLY A 178 7.80 -0.87 17.14
N SER A 179 7.76 -1.48 15.95
CA SER A 179 6.58 -1.50 15.09
C SER A 179 5.45 -2.32 15.70
N LYS A 180 4.22 -2.05 15.28
CA LYS A 180 3.00 -2.74 15.72
C LYS A 180 2.31 -3.49 14.61
N TRP A 181 2.55 -3.08 13.37
CA TRP A 181 1.92 -3.68 12.21
C TRP A 181 2.89 -3.85 11.04
N LEU A 182 2.74 -4.95 10.31
CA LEU A 182 3.36 -5.22 9.03
C LEU A 182 2.27 -5.37 7.97
N VAL A 183 2.33 -4.58 6.91
CA VAL A 183 1.49 -4.69 5.73
C VAL A 183 2.25 -5.43 4.64
N VAL A 184 1.65 -6.51 4.13
CA VAL A 184 2.17 -7.30 3.01
C VAL A 184 1.09 -7.49 1.96
N ARG A 185 1.50 -7.91 0.77
CA ARG A 185 0.61 -8.37 -0.29
C ARG A 185 1.04 -9.76 -0.70
N PHE A 186 0.06 -10.63 -0.98
CA PHE A 186 0.36 -11.94 -1.53
C PHE A 186 1.02 -11.80 -2.90
N GLY A 187 2.10 -12.55 -3.13
CA GLY A 187 2.81 -12.53 -4.39
C GLY A 187 3.67 -13.77 -4.51
N ILE A 188 3.48 -14.55 -5.57
CA ILE A 188 4.18 -15.83 -5.70
C ILE A 188 5.70 -15.64 -5.84
N TYR A 189 6.13 -14.64 -6.61
CA TYR A 189 7.55 -14.35 -6.85
C TYR A 189 8.26 -13.77 -5.63
N SER A 190 7.51 -13.24 -4.65
CA SER A 190 8.02 -12.71 -3.39
C SER A 190 7.64 -13.58 -2.19
N LEU A 191 7.10 -14.79 -2.40
CA LEU A 191 6.53 -15.60 -1.32
C LEU A 191 7.57 -15.96 -0.24
N GLU A 192 8.82 -16.20 -0.63
CA GLU A 192 9.91 -16.53 0.29
C GLU A 192 10.21 -15.37 1.25
N ILE A 193 10.47 -14.17 0.73
CA ILE A 193 10.70 -12.98 1.56
C ILE A 193 9.46 -12.61 2.38
N THR A 194 8.26 -12.73 1.81
CA THR A 194 7.00 -12.48 2.52
C THR A 194 6.85 -13.42 3.71
N LYS A 195 7.09 -14.73 3.53
CA LYS A 195 7.08 -15.70 4.64
C LYS A 195 8.14 -15.40 5.69
N ALA A 196 9.35 -15.02 5.27
CA ALA A 196 10.41 -14.63 6.20
C ALA A 196 10.04 -13.39 7.04
N ALA A 197 9.50 -12.36 6.39
CA ALA A 197 9.06 -11.13 7.06
C ALA A 197 7.91 -11.38 8.04
N ILE A 198 6.91 -12.17 7.63
CA ILE A 198 5.79 -12.57 8.50
C ILE A 198 6.34 -13.29 9.72
N ASN A 199 7.17 -14.32 9.54
CA ASN A 199 7.73 -15.09 10.65
C ASN A 199 8.49 -14.19 11.65
N ILE A 200 9.37 -13.33 11.15
CA ILE A 200 10.14 -12.40 12.01
C ILE A 200 9.18 -11.42 12.72
N ALA A 201 8.22 -10.84 12.01
CA ALA A 201 7.23 -9.92 12.58
C ALA A 201 6.44 -10.58 13.73
N LYS A 202 5.96 -11.81 13.56
CA LYS A 202 5.25 -12.55 14.60
C LYS A 202 6.12 -12.86 15.81
N GLN A 203 7.40 -13.20 15.60
CA GLN A 203 8.36 -13.38 16.71
C GLN A 203 8.57 -12.11 17.53
N GLU A 204 8.47 -10.94 16.90
CA GLU A 204 8.56 -9.62 17.55
C GLU A 204 7.20 -9.09 18.07
N GLY A 205 6.13 -9.90 17.96
CA GLY A 205 4.79 -9.52 18.40
C GLY A 205 4.09 -8.47 17.52
N VAL A 206 4.55 -8.31 16.28
CA VAL A 206 3.97 -7.41 15.28
C VAL A 206 2.79 -8.09 14.59
N SER A 207 1.67 -7.37 14.47
CA SER A 207 0.51 -7.87 13.73
C SER A 207 0.72 -7.81 12.22
N VAL A 208 0.13 -8.74 11.48
CA VAL A 208 0.29 -8.84 10.02
C VAL A 208 -1.03 -8.61 9.31
N SER A 209 -1.02 -7.68 8.36
CA SER A 209 -2.09 -7.54 7.36
C SER A 209 -1.65 -7.97 5.98
N MET A 210 -2.52 -8.69 5.28
CA MET A 210 -2.28 -9.15 3.92
C MET A 210 -3.41 -8.76 2.97
N ASP A 211 -3.03 -8.19 1.83
CA ASP A 211 -3.89 -8.05 0.65
C ASP A 211 -3.78 -9.31 -0.25
N LEU A 212 -4.91 -9.80 -0.78
CA LEU A 212 -4.99 -11.02 -1.61
C LEU A 212 -4.35 -10.91 -2.99
N ALA A 213 -4.04 -9.69 -3.44
CA ALA A 213 -3.41 -9.34 -4.71
C ALA A 213 -4.31 -9.06 -5.91
N SER A 214 -4.58 -10.05 -6.75
CA SER A 214 -5.45 -9.95 -7.93
C SER A 214 -6.18 -11.27 -8.14
N PHE A 215 -7.32 -11.24 -8.81
CA PHE A 215 -8.11 -12.47 -9.01
C PHE A 215 -7.33 -13.52 -9.82
N GLU A 216 -6.47 -13.14 -10.76
CA GLU A 216 -5.61 -14.10 -11.48
C GLU A 216 -4.57 -14.71 -10.54
N THR A 217 -3.93 -13.91 -9.69
CA THR A 217 -2.94 -14.40 -8.73
C THR A 217 -3.58 -15.35 -7.74
N VAL A 218 -4.78 -15.02 -7.24
CA VAL A 218 -5.56 -15.88 -6.35
C VAL A 218 -5.94 -17.18 -7.05
N ARG A 219 -6.45 -17.12 -8.28
CA ARG A 219 -6.83 -18.30 -9.07
C ARG A 219 -5.63 -19.22 -9.33
N ASP A 220 -4.55 -18.67 -9.85
CA ASP A 220 -3.42 -19.44 -10.38
C ASP A 220 -2.54 -20.01 -9.24
N TYR A 221 -2.49 -19.33 -8.08
CA TYR A 221 -1.66 -19.70 -6.93
C TYR A 221 -2.47 -19.95 -5.65
N ARG A 222 -3.75 -20.33 -5.81
CA ARG A 222 -4.70 -20.55 -4.72
C ARG A 222 -4.15 -21.45 -3.61
N GLN A 223 -3.51 -22.56 -3.98
CA GLN A 223 -2.98 -23.52 -3.03
C GLN A 223 -1.94 -22.88 -2.09
N SER A 224 -0.99 -22.13 -2.66
CA SER A 224 0.06 -21.45 -1.86
C SER A 224 -0.50 -20.32 -1.00
N LEU A 225 -1.54 -19.63 -1.47
CA LEU A 225 -2.26 -18.62 -0.69
C LEU A 225 -3.01 -19.24 0.49
N VAL A 226 -3.73 -20.33 0.26
CA VAL A 226 -4.46 -21.05 1.33
C VAL A 226 -3.49 -21.59 2.36
N GLU A 227 -2.37 -22.20 1.97
CA GLU A 227 -1.32 -22.63 2.90
C GLU A 227 -0.76 -21.49 3.75
N LEU A 228 -0.60 -20.29 3.15
CA LEU A 228 -0.15 -19.12 3.90
C LEU A 228 -1.21 -18.65 4.89
N LEU A 229 -2.50 -18.63 4.53
CA LEU A 229 -3.60 -18.30 5.44
C LEU A 229 -3.71 -19.34 6.58
N GLU A 230 -3.48 -20.62 6.28
CA GLU A 230 -3.53 -21.72 7.25
C GLU A 230 -2.36 -21.75 8.22
N SER A 231 -1.30 -20.98 7.98
CA SER A 231 -0.24 -20.77 8.96
C SER A 231 -0.75 -20.14 10.27
N GLY A 232 -1.87 -19.39 10.20
CA GLY A 232 -2.42 -18.64 11.33
C GLY A 232 -1.65 -17.37 11.68
N ASP A 233 -0.66 -16.99 10.86
CA ASP A 233 0.18 -15.81 11.12
C ASP A 233 -0.42 -14.50 10.58
N ILE A 234 -1.38 -14.58 9.66
CA ILE A 234 -2.09 -13.42 9.11
C ILE A 234 -3.18 -12.97 10.08
N ASP A 235 -3.05 -11.77 10.65
CA ASP A 235 -4.06 -11.23 11.58
C ASP A 235 -5.24 -10.61 10.84
N LEU A 236 -4.99 -9.88 9.76
CA LEU A 236 -6.03 -9.17 8.98
C LEU A 236 -5.85 -9.43 7.48
N CYS A 237 -6.89 -9.95 6.83
CA CYS A 237 -6.88 -10.20 5.39
C CYS A 237 -7.88 -9.30 4.65
N PHE A 238 -7.45 -8.73 3.52
CA PHE A 238 -8.26 -7.94 2.60
C PHE A 238 -8.32 -8.58 1.22
N GLY A 239 -9.51 -8.55 0.61
CA GLY A 239 -9.67 -8.82 -0.82
C GLY A 239 -10.83 -8.02 -1.40
N ASN A 240 -10.88 -7.87 -2.72
CA ASN A 240 -12.10 -7.45 -3.41
C ASN A 240 -13.02 -8.64 -3.73
N GLU A 241 -14.20 -8.36 -4.30
CA GLU A 241 -15.19 -9.39 -4.60
C GLU A 241 -14.72 -10.44 -5.62
N ASP A 242 -13.85 -10.08 -6.56
CA ASP A 242 -13.32 -10.99 -7.58
C ASP A 242 -12.25 -11.92 -6.99
N GLU A 243 -11.31 -11.37 -6.22
CA GLU A 243 -10.32 -12.13 -5.45
C GLU A 243 -10.99 -13.06 -4.45
N ALA A 244 -12.00 -12.54 -3.73
CA ALA A 244 -12.79 -13.31 -2.78
C ALA A 244 -13.48 -14.49 -3.47
N ARG A 245 -14.10 -14.27 -4.64
CA ARG A 245 -14.73 -15.32 -5.44
C ARG A 245 -13.73 -16.40 -5.82
N GLU A 246 -12.58 -16.05 -6.39
CA GLU A 246 -11.56 -17.01 -6.82
C GLU A 246 -10.93 -17.78 -5.63
N LEU A 247 -10.84 -17.16 -4.43
CA LEU A 247 -10.30 -17.82 -3.25
C LEU A 247 -11.15 -19.02 -2.79
N VAL A 248 -12.48 -18.91 -2.84
CA VAL A 248 -13.39 -19.98 -2.39
C VAL A 248 -14.00 -20.77 -3.54
N ARG A 249 -13.63 -20.46 -4.78
CA ARG A 249 -14.12 -21.17 -5.96
C ARG A 249 -13.74 -22.64 -5.90
N ASP A 250 -14.75 -23.50 -5.99
CA ASP A 250 -14.59 -24.92 -6.23
C ASP A 250 -14.97 -25.21 -7.68
N HIS A 251 -13.98 -25.55 -8.51
CA HIS A 251 -14.20 -25.84 -9.92
C HIS A 251 -14.93 -27.18 -10.16
N ASP A 252 -15.05 -28.02 -9.14
CA ASP A 252 -15.79 -29.29 -9.21
C ASP A 252 -17.27 -29.15 -8.83
N GLN A 253 -17.70 -27.96 -8.36
CA GLN A 253 -19.09 -27.68 -7.99
C GLN A 253 -19.73 -26.61 -8.90
N ASP A 254 -21.00 -26.82 -9.24
CA ASP A 254 -21.81 -25.86 -10.01
C ASP A 254 -22.43 -24.80 -9.08
N HIS A 255 -21.57 -24.16 -8.27
CA HIS A 255 -21.93 -23.09 -7.36
C HIS A 255 -20.98 -21.92 -7.55
N ASP A 256 -21.52 -20.76 -7.91
CA ASP A 256 -20.76 -19.52 -7.99
C ASP A 256 -20.72 -18.85 -6.61
N PRO A 257 -19.55 -18.75 -5.96
CA PRO A 257 -19.47 -18.25 -4.60
C PRO A 257 -19.94 -16.79 -4.48
N ILE A 258 -20.52 -16.45 -3.33
CA ILE A 258 -20.83 -15.06 -2.99
C ILE A 258 -19.76 -14.49 -2.06
N PRO A 259 -19.60 -13.15 -1.98
CA PRO A 259 -18.61 -12.52 -1.10
C PRO A 259 -18.69 -12.94 0.37
N GLY A 260 -19.87 -13.35 0.83
CA GLY A 260 -20.07 -13.88 2.18
C GLY A 260 -19.33 -15.19 2.44
N ASP A 261 -19.22 -16.07 1.45
CA ASP A 261 -18.55 -17.37 1.61
C ASP A 261 -17.05 -17.17 1.83
N ALA A 262 -16.45 -16.26 1.06
CA ALA A 262 -15.06 -15.86 1.24
C ALA A 262 -14.81 -15.15 2.57
N LEU A 263 -15.74 -14.29 3.00
CA LEU A 263 -15.63 -13.62 4.29
C LEU A 263 -15.64 -14.62 5.46
N GLU A 264 -16.49 -15.64 5.41
CA GLU A 264 -16.51 -16.71 6.41
C GLU A 264 -15.21 -17.51 6.38
N PHE A 265 -14.77 -17.94 5.19
CA PHE A 265 -13.50 -18.66 5.02
C PHE A 265 -12.30 -17.89 5.59
N LEU A 266 -12.21 -16.58 5.28
CA LEU A 266 -11.14 -15.73 5.79
C LEU A 266 -11.28 -15.49 7.30
N GLY A 267 -12.51 -15.34 7.82
CA GLY A 267 -12.77 -15.15 9.25
C GLY A 267 -12.48 -16.36 10.12
N GLU A 268 -12.40 -17.57 9.53
CA GLU A 268 -11.91 -18.77 10.22
C GLU A 268 -10.38 -18.80 10.34
N LYS A 269 -9.66 -18.13 9.42
CA LYS A 269 -8.19 -18.18 9.32
C LYS A 269 -7.49 -16.93 9.86
N CYS A 270 -8.18 -15.78 9.84
CA CYS A 270 -7.66 -14.48 10.24
C CYS A 270 -8.52 -13.89 11.38
N LYS A 271 -7.93 -13.01 12.20
CA LYS A 271 -8.70 -12.30 13.24
C LYS A 271 -9.70 -11.34 12.61
N TRP A 272 -9.26 -10.59 11.60
CA TRP A 272 -10.11 -9.71 10.80
C TRP A 272 -10.12 -10.17 9.35
N ALA A 273 -11.30 -10.20 8.76
CA ALA A 273 -11.48 -10.44 7.33
C ALA A 273 -12.29 -9.28 6.75
N VAL A 274 -11.88 -8.78 5.58
CA VAL A 274 -12.56 -7.69 4.90
C VAL A 274 -12.66 -8.00 3.41
N VAL A 275 -13.88 -7.91 2.87
CA VAL A 275 -14.16 -8.04 1.45
C VAL A 275 -14.75 -6.73 0.94
N THR A 276 -14.07 -6.07 0.00
CA THR A 276 -14.54 -4.85 -0.66
C THR A 276 -15.39 -5.19 -1.88
N LEU A 277 -16.47 -4.44 -2.10
CA LEU A 277 -17.54 -4.73 -3.07
C LEU A 277 -17.75 -3.56 -4.05
N GLY A 278 -16.69 -2.78 -4.30
CA GLY A 278 -16.73 -1.58 -5.11
C GLY A 278 -17.87 -0.62 -4.70
N PRO A 279 -18.80 -0.27 -5.63
CA PRO A 279 -19.91 0.66 -5.33
C PRO A 279 -20.89 0.12 -4.28
N ASN A 280 -20.87 -1.19 -3.98
CA ASN A 280 -21.73 -1.80 -2.97
C ASN A 280 -21.14 -1.74 -1.55
N GLY A 281 -19.95 -1.14 -1.39
CA GLY A 281 -19.29 -0.92 -0.10
C GLY A 281 -18.38 -2.08 0.30
N CYS A 282 -18.52 -2.59 1.52
CA CYS A 282 -17.70 -3.69 2.01
C CYS A 282 -18.45 -4.55 3.04
N MET A 283 -17.92 -5.75 3.26
CA MET A 283 -18.26 -6.62 4.39
C MET A 283 -17.02 -6.90 5.20
N ALA A 284 -17.15 -6.95 6.52
CA ALA A 284 -16.04 -7.28 7.41
C ALA A 284 -16.49 -8.20 8.54
N LYS A 285 -15.56 -9.03 9.03
CA LYS A 285 -15.79 -9.98 10.11
C LYS A 285 -14.64 -9.93 11.12
N HIS A 286 -14.98 -9.98 12.40
CA HIS A 286 -14.04 -10.11 13.52
C HIS A 286 -14.66 -10.99 14.61
N GLY A 287 -14.12 -12.21 14.77
CA GLY A 287 -14.73 -13.21 15.64
C GLY A 287 -16.19 -13.50 15.27
N GLY A 288 -17.12 -13.27 16.20
CA GLY A 288 -18.56 -13.46 15.98
C GLY A 288 -19.29 -12.26 15.35
N GLU A 289 -18.62 -11.12 15.17
CA GLU A 289 -19.20 -9.90 14.61
C GLU A 289 -19.01 -9.87 13.09
N THR A 290 -20.10 -9.61 12.35
CA THR A 290 -20.07 -9.35 10.91
C THR A 290 -20.80 -8.04 10.63
N VAL A 291 -20.16 -7.14 9.88
CA VAL A 291 -20.73 -5.85 9.47
C VAL A 291 -20.76 -5.73 7.95
N LYS A 292 -21.74 -4.98 7.45
CA LYS A 292 -21.81 -4.54 6.05
C LYS A 292 -22.00 -3.04 6.01
N VAL A 293 -21.11 -2.35 5.30
CA VAL A 293 -21.08 -0.89 5.21
C VAL A 293 -21.20 -0.49 3.75
N ALA A 294 -22.04 0.51 3.46
CA ALA A 294 -22.22 1.04 2.11
C ALA A 294 -21.00 1.86 1.66
N ALA A 295 -20.76 1.94 0.36
CA ALA A 295 -19.72 2.80 -0.18
C ALA A 295 -19.99 4.27 0.18
N THR A 296 -18.92 5.03 0.41
CA THR A 296 -19.01 6.47 0.67
C THR A 296 -18.83 7.25 -0.63
N GLY A 297 -19.76 8.15 -0.95
CA GLY A 297 -19.62 9.13 -2.03
C GLY A 297 -20.83 9.22 -2.98
N ASP A 298 -20.67 10.06 -3.99
CA ASP A 298 -21.70 10.47 -4.96
C ASP A 298 -21.57 9.77 -6.33
N GLY A 299 -20.67 8.79 -6.44
CA GLY A 299 -20.46 8.01 -7.67
C GLY A 299 -19.48 8.64 -8.68
N LYS A 300 -18.82 9.76 -8.36
CA LYS A 300 -17.76 10.30 -9.23
C LYS A 300 -16.51 9.42 -9.17
N VAL A 301 -16.26 8.67 -10.25
CA VAL A 301 -15.08 7.81 -10.44
C VAL A 301 -14.29 8.30 -11.66
N ILE A 302 -13.01 8.59 -11.45
CA ILE A 302 -12.04 8.93 -12.50
C ILE A 302 -11.10 7.75 -12.75
N ASP A 303 -10.62 7.11 -11.68
CA ASP A 303 -9.64 6.03 -11.72
C ASP A 303 -9.77 5.17 -10.46
N THR A 304 -9.94 3.85 -10.56
CA THR A 304 -10.04 2.97 -9.40
C THR A 304 -8.69 2.54 -8.82
N THR A 305 -7.58 3.03 -9.37
CA THR A 305 -6.21 2.77 -8.89
C THR A 305 -6.04 3.19 -7.45
N GLY A 306 -5.66 2.23 -6.59
CA GLY A 306 -5.43 2.46 -5.17
C GLY A 306 -6.69 2.49 -4.30
N ALA A 307 -7.89 2.25 -4.85
CA ALA A 307 -9.14 2.25 -4.07
C ALA A 307 -9.10 1.26 -2.89
N GLY A 308 -8.66 0.02 -3.14
CA GLY A 308 -8.46 -1.00 -2.11
C GLY A 308 -7.31 -0.65 -1.15
N ASP A 309 -6.18 -0.19 -1.69
CA ASP A 309 -5.00 0.20 -0.90
C ASP A 309 -5.32 1.32 0.12
N LEU A 310 -6.08 2.33 -0.31
CA LEU A 310 -6.47 3.44 0.56
C LEU A 310 -7.65 3.08 1.46
N PHE A 311 -8.54 2.18 1.03
CA PHE A 311 -9.50 1.56 1.94
C PHE A 311 -8.77 0.87 3.11
N MET A 312 -7.77 0.04 2.79
CA MET A 312 -6.94 -0.64 3.78
C MET A 312 -6.22 0.35 4.71
N SER A 313 -5.75 1.47 4.16
CA SER A 313 -5.16 2.57 4.94
C SER A 313 -6.13 3.11 6.00
N GLY A 314 -7.35 3.45 5.58
CA GLY A 314 -8.37 3.97 6.50
C GLY A 314 -8.83 2.94 7.53
N PHE A 315 -8.94 1.67 7.13
CA PHE A 315 -9.29 0.59 8.06
C PHE A 315 -8.20 0.38 9.12
N LEU A 316 -6.92 0.34 8.72
CA LEU A 316 -5.79 0.22 9.64
C LEU A 316 -5.67 1.42 10.58
N TYR A 317 -5.92 2.64 10.09
CA TYR A 317 -6.04 3.81 10.96
C TYR A 317 -7.13 3.63 12.01
N GLY A 318 -8.31 3.12 11.61
CA GLY A 318 -9.40 2.83 12.54
C GLY A 318 -8.99 1.84 13.63
N LEU A 319 -8.28 0.77 13.26
CA LEU A 319 -7.75 -0.20 14.24
C LEU A 319 -6.73 0.43 15.18
N VAL A 320 -5.79 1.24 14.68
CA VAL A 320 -4.81 1.97 15.50
C VAL A 320 -5.51 2.92 16.48
N LYS A 321 -6.64 3.51 16.10
CA LYS A 321 -7.45 4.38 16.96
C LYS A 321 -8.41 3.61 17.88
N GLY A 322 -8.48 2.28 17.79
CA GLY A 322 -9.35 1.44 18.61
C GLY A 322 -10.83 1.61 18.28
N LEU A 323 -11.18 1.91 17.02
CA LEU A 323 -12.56 2.06 16.58
C LEU A 323 -13.27 0.70 16.46
N SER A 324 -14.59 0.72 16.44
CA SER A 324 -15.40 -0.48 16.15
C SER A 324 -15.15 -1.00 14.73
N LEU A 325 -15.53 -2.27 14.47
CA LEU A 325 -15.38 -2.88 13.16
C LEU A 325 -16.12 -2.08 12.06
N GLU A 326 -17.34 -1.63 12.36
CA GLU A 326 -18.14 -0.79 11.46
C GLU A 326 -17.47 0.56 11.19
N GLU A 327 -16.94 1.23 12.22
CA GLU A 327 -16.23 2.50 12.05
C GLU A 327 -14.95 2.33 11.24
N CYS A 328 -14.18 1.24 11.44
CA CYS A 328 -13.02 0.93 10.60
C CYS A 328 -13.40 0.82 9.12
N CYS A 329 -14.52 0.14 8.83
CA CYS A 329 -15.07 0.01 7.47
C CYS A 329 -15.50 1.37 6.89
N LYS A 330 -16.11 2.23 7.70
CA LYS A 330 -16.53 3.58 7.26
C LYS A 330 -15.34 4.48 6.98
N VAL A 331 -14.29 4.46 7.80
CA VAL A 331 -13.05 5.21 7.53
C VAL A 331 -12.38 4.69 6.27
N GLY A 332 -12.27 3.37 6.11
CA GLY A 332 -11.77 2.75 4.87
C GLY A 332 -12.57 3.20 3.65
N SER A 333 -13.91 3.17 3.74
CA SER A 333 -14.78 3.64 2.66
C SER A 333 -14.61 5.13 2.34
N CYS A 334 -14.39 5.99 3.33
CA CYS A 334 -14.07 7.41 3.09
C CYS A 334 -12.74 7.56 2.35
N SER A 335 -11.72 6.80 2.73
CA SER A 335 -10.39 6.89 2.11
C SER A 335 -10.38 6.33 0.69
N GLY A 336 -10.90 5.11 0.49
CA GLY A 336 -11.05 4.49 -0.82
C GLY A 336 -11.96 5.30 -1.76
N GLY A 337 -13.04 5.88 -1.25
CA GLY A 337 -13.91 6.77 -2.03
C GLY A 337 -13.25 8.10 -2.42
N SER A 338 -12.21 8.53 -1.70
CA SER A 338 -11.51 9.78 -1.99
C SER A 338 -10.55 9.64 -3.16
N VAL A 339 -9.76 8.55 -3.21
CA VAL A 339 -8.72 8.37 -4.22
C VAL A 339 -9.29 8.19 -5.61
N VAL A 340 -10.47 7.56 -5.71
CA VAL A 340 -11.07 7.30 -7.02
C VAL A 340 -11.47 8.56 -7.80
N ARG A 341 -11.39 9.73 -7.15
CA ARG A 341 -11.75 11.04 -7.68
C ARG A 341 -10.60 11.72 -8.42
N SER A 342 -9.42 11.10 -8.49
CA SER A 342 -8.22 11.58 -9.18
C SER A 342 -7.49 10.45 -9.90
N LEU A 343 -6.60 10.79 -10.83
CA LEU A 343 -5.75 9.80 -11.50
C LEU A 343 -4.61 9.34 -10.58
N GLY A 344 -4.43 8.03 -10.47
CA GLY A 344 -3.44 7.37 -9.64
C GLY A 344 -3.79 7.29 -8.15
N ALA A 345 -3.03 6.47 -7.42
CA ALA A 345 -3.23 6.22 -6.00
C ALA A 345 -2.73 7.38 -5.09
N GLN A 346 -3.07 8.62 -5.44
CA GLN A 346 -2.56 9.82 -4.78
C GLN A 346 -3.46 10.28 -3.63
N VAL A 347 -2.81 10.81 -2.59
CA VAL A 347 -3.49 11.57 -1.54
C VAL A 347 -3.31 13.06 -1.85
N THR A 348 -4.13 13.61 -2.74
CA THR A 348 -4.08 15.05 -3.06
C THR A 348 -4.80 15.87 -1.97
N PRO A 349 -4.50 17.18 -1.82
CA PRO A 349 -5.23 18.04 -0.90
C PRO A 349 -6.75 18.02 -1.12
N GLU A 350 -7.21 17.96 -2.37
CA GLU A 350 -8.63 17.90 -2.72
C GLU A 350 -9.26 16.57 -2.27
N ASN A 351 -8.60 15.44 -2.52
CA ASN A 351 -9.07 14.13 -2.08
C ASN A 351 -9.09 14.04 -0.55
N TRP A 352 -8.05 14.54 0.11
CA TRP A 352 -7.96 14.55 1.57
C TRP A 352 -9.08 15.39 2.18
N HIS A 353 -9.32 16.61 1.66
CA HIS A 353 -10.40 17.46 2.14
C HIS A 353 -11.77 16.79 1.98
N TRP A 354 -11.99 16.12 0.85
CA TRP A 354 -13.20 15.35 0.63
C TRP A 354 -13.33 14.19 1.63
N MET A 355 -12.27 13.41 1.85
CA MET A 355 -12.24 12.32 2.84
C MET A 355 -12.59 12.83 4.23
N ALA A 356 -11.95 13.92 4.68
CA ALA A 356 -12.19 14.53 5.98
C ALA A 356 -13.63 15.01 6.13
N GLN A 357 -14.21 15.60 5.08
CA GLN A 357 -15.62 16.00 5.07
C GLN A 357 -16.56 14.80 5.22
N GLN A 358 -16.31 13.70 4.50
CA GLN A 358 -17.12 12.48 4.63
C GLN A 358 -17.00 11.84 6.02
N MET A 359 -15.78 11.82 6.58
CA MET A 359 -15.55 11.34 7.94
C MET A 359 -16.31 12.19 8.97
N GLN A 360 -16.31 13.52 8.80
CA GLN A 360 -17.05 14.44 9.68
C GLN A 360 -18.57 14.21 9.60
N ILE A 361 -19.12 14.01 8.40
CA ILE A 361 -20.55 13.69 8.19
C ILE A 361 -20.93 12.40 8.91
N GLN A 362 -20.02 11.41 8.91
CA GLN A 362 -20.21 10.12 9.56
C GLN A 362 -19.82 10.11 11.06
N ALA A 363 -19.49 11.27 11.64
CA ALA A 363 -19.04 11.42 13.03
C ALA A 363 -17.79 10.60 13.40
N LEU A 364 -16.89 10.38 12.44
CA LEU A 364 -15.65 9.62 12.61
C LEU A 364 -14.49 10.52 13.10
N PRO A 365 -13.51 9.97 13.83
CA PRO A 365 -12.34 10.74 14.29
C PRO A 365 -11.47 11.21 13.13
N LEU A 366 -11.30 12.53 12.99
CA LEU A 366 -10.49 13.12 11.94
C LEU A 366 -8.99 12.89 12.15
N PRO A 367 -8.19 12.81 11.06
CA PRO A 367 -6.74 12.84 11.15
C PRO A 367 -6.22 14.13 11.81
N PRO A 368 -4.97 14.14 12.31
CA PRO A 368 -4.33 15.35 12.83
C PRO A 368 -4.31 16.50 11.82
N THR A 369 -4.43 17.74 12.28
CA THR A 369 -4.32 18.92 11.42
C THR A 369 -2.91 19.02 10.81
N GLY A 370 -2.80 19.12 9.48
CA GLY A 370 -1.53 19.23 8.75
C GLY A 370 -1.11 17.96 8.00
N THR A 371 -1.94 16.93 7.98
CA THR A 371 -1.82 15.81 7.05
C THR A 371 -2.32 16.25 5.67
N VAL A 372 -1.42 16.21 4.67
CA VAL A 372 -1.56 16.66 3.26
C VAL A 372 -1.50 18.17 3.02
#